data_AF-A0AAE1M1A3-F1
#
_entry.id   AF-A0AAE1M1A3-F1
#
_cell.length_a   1.000
_cell.length_b   1.000
_cell.length_c   1.000
_cell.angle_alpha   90.00
_cell.angle_beta   90.00
_cell.angle_gamma   90.00
#
_symmetry.space_group_name_H-M   'P 1'
#
loop_
_entity.id
_entity.type
_entity.pdbx_description
1 polymer ?
#
loop_
_entity_poly.entity_id
_entity_poly.type
_entity_poly.pdbx_seq_one_letter_code
_entity_poly.pdbx_strand_id
1 'polypeptide(L)'
;MRPSSFRSLTTTARLRATTPPPASENGAINPRWLSDLQKRLQQSLSLKIAPKKVDEVRERLAHLDKNWLELAAGREGFLADPERRGLDRHAVQWGDMLYSNDVFASQGHVNNVIYNRLAESGRVNWTRNLAQFSDPKYEQEWYDLMSPKSIGLILASIRTDFKFPMTFPDRVTVLHKLVTKPDYSSDRFYLEAVMYSEQQRRPAAKCFEDIVVYDYRAAKKAPLKPFMVDELQATYDLQEEKKKEAEKKVAELQEFVQQVEDSAGTA
;
A
#
# COMPACT_ATOMS: atom_id res chain seq x y z
N MET A 1 41.45 -41.81 8.28
CA MET A 1 39.97 -41.70 8.29
C MET A 1 39.53 -41.35 9.71
N ARG A 2 38.97 -40.15 9.94
CA ARG A 2 38.35 -39.79 11.23
C ARG A 2 36.84 -40.02 11.12
N PRO A 3 36.17 -40.57 12.15
CA PRO A 3 34.73 -40.82 12.10
C PRO A 3 33.97 -39.50 12.23
N SER A 4 32.97 -39.32 11.36
CA SER A 4 32.02 -38.21 11.39
C SER A 4 31.00 -38.42 12.50
N SER A 5 30.98 -37.53 13.50
CA SER A 5 29.90 -37.48 14.49
C SER A 5 28.72 -36.72 13.90
N PHE A 6 27.61 -37.40 13.61
CA PHE A 6 26.34 -36.75 13.33
C PHE A 6 25.76 -36.20 14.64
N ARG A 7 25.69 -34.88 14.79
CA ARG A 7 24.89 -34.25 15.84
C ARG A 7 23.44 -34.20 15.38
N SER A 8 22.55 -34.84 16.15
CA SER A 8 21.10 -34.70 15.98
C SER A 8 20.68 -33.28 16.41
N LEU A 9 20.11 -32.51 15.48
CA LEU A 9 19.49 -31.22 15.77
C LEU A 9 18.09 -31.47 16.31
N THR A 10 17.97 -31.54 17.63
CA THR A 10 16.66 -31.62 18.30
C THR A 10 16.05 -30.23 18.38
N THR A 11 15.36 -29.79 17.33
CA THR A 11 14.57 -28.54 17.35
C THR A 11 13.29 -28.75 18.15
N THR A 12 13.34 -28.49 19.46
CA THR A 12 12.16 -28.40 20.34
C THR A 12 11.86 -26.95 20.65
N ALA A 13 11.56 -26.16 19.62
CA ALA A 13 10.85 -24.91 19.77
C ALA A 13 9.67 -24.94 18.81
N ARG A 14 8.48 -25.31 19.30
CA ARG A 14 7.23 -25.01 18.59
C ARG A 14 7.09 -23.49 18.60
N LEU A 15 7.61 -22.83 17.56
CA LEU A 15 7.28 -21.46 17.25
C LEU A 15 5.78 -21.42 16.94
N ARG A 16 4.97 -21.11 17.96
CA ARG A 16 3.58 -20.69 17.71
C ARG A 16 3.68 -19.37 16.97
N ALA A 17 3.49 -19.40 15.65
CA ALA A 17 3.09 -18.22 14.92
C ALA A 17 1.77 -17.76 15.58
N THR A 18 1.82 -16.62 16.26
CA THR A 18 0.60 -15.88 16.60
C THR A 18 -0.18 -15.71 15.31
N THR A 19 -1.43 -16.14 15.29
CA THR A 19 -2.30 -15.94 14.11
C THR A 19 -2.28 -14.44 13.82
N PRO A 20 -1.77 -14.01 12.64
CA PRO A 20 -1.78 -12.60 12.30
C PRO A 20 -3.24 -12.12 12.35
N PRO A 21 -3.47 -10.84 12.71
CA PRO A 21 -4.81 -10.28 12.57
C PRO A 21 -5.26 -10.52 11.11
N PRO A 22 -6.54 -10.83 10.88
CA PRO A 22 -7.03 -10.95 9.52
C PRO A 22 -6.65 -9.67 8.76
N ALA A 23 -6.10 -9.83 7.56
CA ALA A 23 -5.88 -8.68 6.68
C ALA A 23 -7.19 -7.91 6.60
N SER A 24 -7.11 -6.59 6.61
CA SER A 24 -8.29 -5.75 6.73
C SER A 24 -9.28 -6.11 5.62
N GLU A 25 -10.35 -6.82 5.97
CA GLU A 25 -11.56 -6.88 5.18
C GLU A 25 -12.22 -5.50 5.33
N ASN A 26 -11.59 -4.47 4.77
CA ASN A 26 -12.19 -3.15 4.65
C ASN A 26 -13.56 -3.38 3.98
N GLY A 27 -14.63 -3.27 4.76
CA GLY A 27 -16.00 -3.60 4.36
C GLY A 27 -16.23 -3.15 2.93
N ALA A 28 -16.52 -4.11 2.05
CA ALA A 28 -16.26 -4.07 0.62
C ALA A 28 -16.52 -2.69 -0.02
N ILE A 29 -15.49 -1.84 -0.04
CA ILE A 29 -15.52 -0.63 -0.86
C ILE A 29 -15.68 -1.14 -2.28
N ASN A 30 -16.78 -0.78 -2.94
CA ASN A 30 -17.03 -1.19 -4.33
C ASN A 30 -15.76 -0.90 -5.15
N PRO A 31 -15.05 -1.91 -5.68
CA PRO A 31 -13.76 -1.72 -6.34
C PRO A 31 -13.86 -0.84 -7.59
N ARG A 32 -15.08 -0.61 -8.09
CA ARG A 32 -15.39 0.22 -9.25
C ARG A 32 -15.87 1.62 -8.89
N TRP A 33 -15.92 2.00 -7.61
CA TRP A 33 -16.48 3.29 -7.18
C TRP A 33 -15.88 4.49 -7.94
N LEU A 34 -14.56 4.46 -8.19
CA LEU A 34 -13.84 5.53 -8.87
C LEU A 34 -14.26 5.63 -10.33
N SER A 35 -14.24 4.50 -11.05
CA SER A 35 -14.66 4.44 -12.45
C SER A 35 -16.15 4.75 -12.62
N ASP A 36 -16.99 4.31 -11.68
CA ASP A 36 -18.43 4.55 -11.68
C ASP A 36 -18.71 6.05 -11.48
N LEU A 37 -18.02 6.69 -10.51
CA LEU A 37 -18.15 8.13 -10.25
C LEU A 37 -17.65 8.97 -11.42
N GLN A 38 -16.48 8.63 -11.99
CA GLN A 38 -15.97 9.29 -13.20
C GLN A 38 -16.98 9.20 -14.35
N LYS A 39 -17.55 8.01 -14.58
CA LYS A 39 -18.54 7.78 -15.64
C LYS A 39 -19.80 8.61 -15.41
N ARG A 40 -20.33 8.65 -14.19
CA ARG A 40 -21.52 9.47 -13.85
C ARG A 40 -21.29 10.95 -14.08
N LEU A 41 -20.14 11.48 -13.65
CA LEU A 41 -19.77 12.87 -13.90
C LEU A 41 -19.60 13.16 -15.39
N GLN A 42 -19.00 12.25 -16.18
CA GLN A 42 -18.91 12.40 -17.64
C GLN A 42 -20.28 12.39 -18.31
N GLN A 43 -21.17 11.48 -17.91
CA GLN A 43 -22.54 11.42 -18.41
C GLN A 43 -23.33 12.69 -18.07
N SER A 44 -23.08 13.27 -16.89
CA SER A 44 -23.70 14.53 -16.46
C SER A 44 -23.39 15.71 -17.38
N LEU A 45 -22.25 15.70 -18.08
CA LEU A 45 -21.92 16.73 -19.08
C LEU A 45 -22.82 16.69 -20.32
N SER A 46 -23.48 15.57 -20.58
CA SER A 46 -24.42 15.41 -21.71
C SER A 46 -25.87 15.78 -21.32
N LEU A 47 -26.12 16.08 -20.05
CA LEU A 47 -27.44 16.48 -19.55
C LEU A 47 -27.73 17.96 -19.85
N LYS A 48 -29.00 18.32 -19.93
CA LYS A 48 -29.45 19.72 -20.08
C LYS A 48 -29.36 20.45 -18.73
N ILE A 49 -28.15 20.81 -18.32
CA ILE A 49 -27.88 21.53 -17.07
C ILE A 49 -27.40 22.96 -17.34
N ALA A 50 -27.52 23.84 -16.34
CA ALA A 50 -27.07 25.22 -16.45
C ALA A 50 -25.56 25.32 -16.75
N PRO A 51 -25.09 26.29 -17.56
CA PRO A 51 -23.68 26.41 -17.93
C PRO A 51 -22.71 26.42 -16.74
N LYS A 52 -23.05 27.12 -15.66
CA LYS A 52 -22.25 27.14 -14.43
C LYS A 52 -22.08 25.74 -13.82
N LYS A 53 -23.10 24.89 -13.90
CA LYS A 53 -23.02 23.50 -13.40
C LYS A 53 -22.15 22.62 -14.28
N VAL A 54 -22.12 22.85 -15.60
CA VAL A 54 -21.18 22.17 -16.51
C VAL A 54 -19.73 22.45 -16.10
N ASP A 55 -19.41 23.71 -15.78
CA ASP A 55 -18.06 24.09 -15.36
C ASP A 55 -17.70 23.48 -14.00
N GLU A 56 -18.62 23.46 -13.04
CA GLU A 56 -18.44 22.75 -11.77
C GLU A 56 -18.17 21.25 -12.01
N VAL A 57 -18.94 20.57 -12.86
CA VAL A 57 -18.72 19.14 -13.18
C VAL A 57 -17.33 18.90 -13.78
N ARG A 58 -16.89 19.76 -14.70
CA ARG A 58 -15.53 19.67 -15.29
C ARG A 58 -14.44 19.83 -14.24
N GLU A 59 -14.60 20.77 -13.30
CA GLU A 59 -13.67 20.98 -12.21
C GLU A 59 -13.56 19.74 -11.30
N ARG A 60 -14.69 19.11 -10.97
CA ARG A 60 -14.71 17.89 -10.13
C ARG A 60 -14.12 16.70 -10.87
N LEU A 61 -14.36 16.55 -12.18
CA LEU A 61 -13.70 15.54 -13.02
C LEU A 61 -12.18 15.73 -13.02
N ALA A 62 -11.70 16.95 -13.27
CA ALA A 62 -10.28 17.24 -13.26
C ALA A 62 -9.65 16.98 -11.88
N HIS A 63 -10.37 17.32 -10.80
CA HIS A 63 -9.94 17.01 -9.43
C HIS A 63 -9.85 15.50 -9.19
N LEU A 64 -10.86 14.73 -9.61
CA LEU A 64 -10.89 13.28 -9.46
C LEU A 64 -9.76 12.61 -10.25
N ASP A 65 -9.51 13.09 -11.48
CA ASP A 65 -8.42 12.59 -12.33
C ASP A 65 -7.03 12.92 -11.78
N LYS A 66 -6.85 14.11 -11.19
CA LYS A 66 -5.58 14.54 -10.63
C LYS A 66 -5.26 13.82 -9.32
N ASN A 67 -6.24 13.62 -8.46
CA ASN A 67 -6.06 13.12 -7.08
C ASN A 67 -6.59 11.69 -6.91
N TRP A 68 -6.70 10.92 -8.00
CA TRP A 68 -7.32 9.60 -7.98
C TRP A 68 -6.61 8.64 -7.01
N LEU A 69 -5.28 8.72 -6.94
CA LEU A 69 -4.47 7.84 -6.10
C LEU A 69 -4.67 8.18 -4.62
N GLU A 70 -4.60 9.47 -4.28
CA GLU A 70 -4.82 9.97 -2.92
C GLU A 70 -6.22 9.62 -2.43
N LEU A 71 -7.24 9.74 -3.27
CA LEU A 71 -8.61 9.38 -2.91
C LEU A 71 -8.79 7.87 -2.78
N ALA A 72 -8.25 7.07 -3.72
CA ALA A 72 -8.39 5.62 -3.70
C ALA A 72 -7.61 4.96 -2.56
N ALA A 73 -6.35 5.34 -2.40
CA ALA A 73 -5.48 4.82 -1.35
C ALA A 73 -5.84 5.38 0.03
N GLY A 74 -6.18 6.68 0.09
CA GLY A 74 -6.54 7.36 1.34
C GLY A 74 -7.77 6.75 2.00
N ARG A 75 -8.82 6.40 1.25
CA ARG A 75 -10.00 5.69 1.79
C ARG A 75 -9.69 4.34 2.44
N GLU A 76 -8.57 3.74 2.09
CA GLU A 76 -8.08 2.50 2.69
C GLU A 76 -7.06 2.73 3.81
N GLY A 77 -6.75 4.00 4.15
CA GLY A 77 -5.79 4.40 5.18
C GLY A 77 -4.34 4.41 4.71
N PHE A 78 -4.08 4.42 3.41
CA PHE A 78 -2.71 4.58 2.89
C PHE A 78 -2.37 6.05 2.71
N LEU A 79 -1.14 6.42 3.09
CA LEU A 79 -0.59 7.74 2.84
C LEU A 79 0.03 7.77 1.44
N ALA A 80 -0.59 8.55 0.54
CA ALA A 80 -0.21 8.61 -0.87
C ALA A 80 0.61 9.85 -1.21
N ASP A 81 0.99 10.69 -0.25
CA ASP A 81 1.85 11.84 -0.47
C ASP A 81 3.20 11.41 -1.08
N PRO A 82 3.75 12.11 -2.08
CA PRO A 82 4.96 11.70 -2.79
C PRO A 82 6.13 11.32 -1.87
N GLU A 83 6.35 12.09 -0.80
CA GLU A 83 7.42 11.89 0.19
C GLU A 83 7.26 10.62 1.04
N ARG A 84 6.05 10.02 1.05
CA ARG A 84 5.71 8.82 1.83
C ARG A 84 5.58 7.56 0.99
N ARG A 85 5.66 7.68 -0.34
CA ARG A 85 5.56 6.53 -1.26
C ARG A 85 6.79 5.64 -1.12
N GLY A 86 6.58 4.33 -1.00
CA GLY A 86 7.69 3.36 -1.00
C GLY A 86 8.32 3.24 -2.40
N LEU A 87 7.50 3.16 -3.43
CA LEU A 87 7.94 3.33 -4.81
C LEU A 87 6.99 4.28 -5.50
N ASP A 88 7.52 5.30 -6.16
CA ASP A 88 6.72 6.26 -6.92
C ASP A 88 6.86 6.00 -8.41
N ARG A 89 5.73 5.71 -9.07
CA ARG A 89 5.62 5.60 -10.53
C ARG A 89 6.67 4.69 -11.17
N HIS A 90 7.03 3.59 -10.50
CA HIS A 90 8.08 2.67 -10.92
C HIS A 90 7.69 2.00 -12.24
N ALA A 91 8.54 2.11 -13.25
CA ALA A 91 8.25 1.54 -14.56
C ALA A 91 8.27 0.00 -14.48
N VAL A 92 7.16 -0.63 -14.86
CA VAL A 92 7.12 -2.07 -15.10
C VAL A 92 8.06 -2.36 -16.26
N GLN A 93 8.98 -3.33 -16.10
CA GLN A 93 9.92 -3.69 -17.16
C GLN A 93 9.36 -4.82 -18.01
N TRP A 94 9.67 -4.82 -19.32
CA TRP A 94 9.29 -5.92 -20.20
C TRP A 94 9.81 -7.27 -19.70
N GLY A 95 11.04 -7.29 -19.16
CA GLY A 95 11.67 -8.50 -18.60
C GLY A 95 11.06 -9.01 -17.28
N ASP A 96 10.18 -8.24 -16.65
CA ASP A 96 9.44 -8.68 -15.47
C ASP A 96 8.22 -9.55 -15.84
N MET A 97 7.84 -9.58 -17.12
CA MET A 97 6.73 -10.38 -17.61
C MET A 97 7.13 -11.83 -17.85
N LEU A 98 6.26 -12.76 -17.42
CA LEU A 98 6.31 -14.16 -17.81
C LEU A 98 5.37 -14.38 -19.00
N TYR A 99 5.87 -15.07 -20.01
CA TYR A 99 5.07 -15.58 -21.13
C TYR A 99 4.79 -17.06 -20.91
N SER A 100 3.51 -17.45 -20.86
CA SER A 100 3.13 -18.85 -21.00
C SER A 100 2.89 -19.17 -22.48
N ASN A 101 3.60 -20.15 -23.01
CA ASN A 101 3.31 -20.74 -24.32
C ASN A 101 2.20 -21.81 -24.21
N ASP A 102 1.18 -21.56 -23.37
CA ASP A 102 0.05 -22.47 -23.27
C ASP A 102 -0.96 -22.17 -24.39
N VAL A 103 -1.50 -23.23 -25.00
CA VAL A 103 -2.18 -23.23 -26.31
C VAL A 103 -3.47 -22.39 -26.30
N PHE A 104 -3.91 -21.92 -25.13
CA PHE A 104 -5.17 -21.19 -24.94
C PHE A 104 -5.02 -19.71 -24.53
N ALA A 105 -3.81 -19.21 -24.20
CA ALA A 105 -3.62 -17.81 -23.85
C ALA A 105 -2.17 -17.34 -24.05
N SER A 106 -1.87 -16.75 -25.21
CA SER A 106 -0.64 -16.00 -25.47
C SER A 106 -0.72 -14.59 -24.88
N GLN A 107 -0.82 -14.47 -23.55
CA GLN A 107 -0.78 -13.17 -22.86
C GLN A 107 0.32 -13.18 -21.80
N GLY A 108 1.37 -12.38 -22.02
CA GLY A 108 2.40 -12.14 -21.03
C GLY A 108 1.91 -11.19 -19.95
N HIS A 109 2.23 -11.48 -18.69
CA HIS A 109 1.93 -10.60 -17.56
C HIS A 109 3.09 -10.59 -16.57
N VAL A 110 3.15 -9.58 -15.70
CA VAL A 110 4.17 -9.49 -14.65
C VAL A 110 4.15 -10.77 -13.81
N ASN A 111 5.32 -11.41 -13.66
CA ASN A 111 5.46 -12.64 -12.88
C ASN A 111 5.10 -12.38 -11.41
N ASN A 112 4.39 -13.33 -10.79
CA ASN A 112 3.93 -13.23 -9.40
C ASN A 112 5.05 -12.90 -8.39
N VAL A 113 6.28 -13.39 -8.61
CA VAL A 113 7.43 -13.10 -7.73
C VAL A 113 7.81 -11.61 -7.74
N ILE A 114 7.58 -10.91 -8.85
CA ILE A 114 7.92 -9.49 -9.00
C ILE A 114 7.08 -8.62 -8.05
N TYR A 115 5.84 -8.99 -7.77
CA TYR A 115 5.01 -8.23 -6.82
C TYR A 115 5.62 -8.23 -5.41
N ASN A 116 6.17 -9.36 -4.95
CA ASN A 116 6.87 -9.42 -3.65
C ASN A 116 8.17 -8.60 -3.68
N ARG A 117 8.89 -8.59 -4.82
CA ARG A 117 10.07 -7.75 -5.00
C ARG A 117 9.75 -6.25 -4.92
N LEU A 118 8.62 -5.85 -5.51
CA LEU A 118 8.11 -4.48 -5.45
C LEU A 118 7.66 -4.12 -4.02
N ALA A 119 6.98 -5.04 -3.33
CA ALA A 119 6.61 -4.87 -1.92
C ALA A 119 7.85 -4.61 -1.04
N GLU A 120 8.86 -5.47 -1.14
CA GLU A 120 10.10 -5.36 -0.37
C GLU A 120 10.85 -4.05 -0.65
N SER A 121 11.00 -3.70 -1.93
CA SER A 121 11.63 -2.43 -2.33
C SER A 121 10.86 -1.23 -1.79
N GLY A 122 9.53 -1.29 -1.86
CA GLY A 122 8.65 -0.27 -1.30
C GLY A 122 8.78 -0.17 0.22
N ARG A 123 8.87 -1.28 0.96
CA ARG A 123 9.02 -1.29 2.41
C ARG A 123 10.35 -0.71 2.86
N VAL A 124 11.45 -1.05 2.17
CA VAL A 124 12.79 -0.47 2.42
C VAL A 124 12.73 1.05 2.30
N ASN A 125 12.20 1.56 1.19
CA ASN A 125 12.11 2.99 0.95
C ASN A 125 11.13 3.68 1.90
N TRP A 126 9.97 3.08 2.16
CA TRP A 126 9.01 3.59 3.13
C TRP A 126 9.64 3.76 4.52
N THR A 127 10.41 2.76 4.97
CA THR A 127 11.12 2.82 6.26
C THR A 127 12.17 3.93 6.26
N ARG A 128 12.94 4.09 5.17
CA ARG A 128 13.92 5.17 5.05
C ARG A 128 13.27 6.55 5.02
N ASN A 129 12.13 6.68 4.36
CA ASN A 129 11.36 7.91 4.28
C ASN A 129 10.84 8.36 5.66
N LEU A 130 10.70 7.46 6.64
CA LEU A 130 10.35 7.85 8.02
C LEU A 130 11.44 8.70 8.68
N ALA A 131 12.70 8.61 8.24
CA ALA A 131 13.78 9.46 8.74
C ALA A 131 13.47 10.96 8.59
N GLN A 132 12.82 11.33 7.48
CA GLN A 132 12.44 12.71 7.14
C GLN A 132 11.50 13.35 8.17
N PHE A 133 10.67 12.53 8.80
CA PHE A 133 9.61 12.95 9.70
C PHE A 133 10.02 12.86 11.17
N SER A 134 11.15 12.19 11.43
CA SER A 134 11.74 12.05 12.77
C SER A 134 12.81 13.11 13.07
N ASP A 135 13.31 13.13 14.31
CA ASP A 135 14.47 13.96 14.68
C ASP A 135 15.70 13.60 13.81
N PRO A 136 16.32 14.57 13.12
CA PRO A 136 17.44 14.33 12.20
C PRO A 136 18.61 13.54 12.81
N LYS A 137 18.79 13.58 14.14
CA LYS A 137 19.86 12.82 14.80
C LYS A 137 19.70 11.29 14.68
N TYR A 138 18.50 10.80 14.37
CA TYR A 138 18.20 9.37 14.21
C TYR A 138 18.19 8.91 12.75
N GLU A 139 18.55 9.78 11.80
CA GLU A 139 18.52 9.46 10.37
C GLU A 139 19.29 8.16 10.08
N GLN A 140 20.53 8.04 10.57
CA GLN A 140 21.36 6.86 10.30
C GLN A 140 20.73 5.58 10.87
N GLU A 141 20.09 5.64 12.03
CA GLU A 141 19.40 4.50 12.62
C GLU A 141 18.21 4.03 11.78
N TRP A 142 17.47 4.93 11.13
CA TRP A 142 16.43 4.55 10.18
C TRP A 142 16.99 3.82 8.95
N TYR A 143 18.13 4.29 8.42
CA TYR A 143 18.81 3.60 7.32
C TYR A 143 19.36 2.24 7.74
N ASP A 144 19.88 2.15 8.96
CA ASP A 144 20.50 0.94 9.49
C ASP A 144 19.47 -0.17 9.81
N LEU A 145 18.17 0.15 9.93
CA LEU A 145 17.08 -0.83 10.08
C LEU A 145 17.03 -1.87 8.95
N MET A 146 17.54 -1.51 7.77
CA MET A 146 17.62 -2.39 6.60
C MET A 146 19.00 -3.06 6.47
N SER A 147 19.77 -3.09 7.55
CA SER A 147 21.12 -3.66 7.61
C SER A 147 21.30 -4.51 8.88
N PRO A 148 22.30 -5.42 8.92
CA PRO A 148 22.58 -6.21 10.11
C PRO A 148 23.43 -5.47 11.17
N LYS A 149 23.58 -4.13 11.11
CA LYS A 149 24.51 -3.38 11.97
C LYS A 149 24.06 -3.23 13.43
N SER A 150 22.76 -3.25 13.69
CA SER A 150 22.18 -3.02 15.03
C SER A 150 20.79 -3.69 15.13
N ILE A 151 19.76 -2.94 15.52
CA ILE A 151 18.37 -3.36 15.38
C ILE A 151 17.99 -3.24 13.90
N GLY A 152 17.33 -4.25 13.36
CA GLY A 152 16.76 -4.21 12.01
C GLY A 152 15.44 -4.96 11.89
N LEU A 153 14.86 -4.87 10.69
CA LEU A 153 13.53 -5.38 10.38
C LEU A 153 13.62 -6.67 9.55
N ILE A 154 13.05 -7.75 10.06
CA ILE A 154 12.97 -9.05 9.38
C ILE A 154 11.54 -9.29 8.92
N LEU A 155 11.35 -9.63 7.65
CA LEU A 155 10.07 -10.10 7.12
C LEU A 155 9.86 -11.56 7.54
N ALA A 156 8.99 -11.80 8.53
CA ALA A 156 8.69 -13.14 9.03
C ALA A 156 7.73 -13.90 8.10
N SER A 157 6.77 -13.20 7.49
CA SER A 157 5.89 -13.76 6.47
C SER A 157 5.32 -12.66 5.58
N ILE A 158 4.95 -13.05 4.36
CA ILE A 158 4.24 -12.20 3.39
C ILE A 158 3.12 -13.02 2.73
N ARG A 159 1.93 -12.43 2.63
CA ARG A 159 0.80 -12.96 1.87
C ARG A 159 0.45 -11.98 0.77
N THR A 160 0.34 -12.45 -0.47
CA THR A 160 0.05 -11.59 -1.64
C THR A 160 -1.26 -11.98 -2.29
N ASP A 161 -2.18 -11.02 -2.34
CA ASP A 161 -3.47 -11.13 -3.01
C ASP A 161 -3.39 -10.42 -4.38
N PHE A 162 -3.27 -11.20 -5.45
CA PHE A 162 -3.27 -10.70 -6.83
C PHE A 162 -4.68 -10.26 -7.24
N LYS A 163 -4.83 -9.02 -7.73
CA LYS A 163 -6.13 -8.44 -8.09
C LYS A 163 -6.36 -8.42 -9.60
N PHE A 164 -5.31 -8.30 -10.40
CA PHE A 164 -5.34 -8.50 -11.85
C PHE A 164 -3.93 -8.69 -12.42
N PRO A 165 -3.78 -9.32 -13.61
CA PRO A 165 -2.48 -9.48 -14.27
C PRO A 165 -2.03 -8.15 -14.88
N MET A 166 -1.14 -7.42 -14.20
CA MET A 166 -0.49 -6.22 -14.73
C MET A 166 0.45 -6.56 -15.89
N THR A 167 0.54 -5.68 -16.89
CA THR A 167 1.32 -5.89 -18.11
C THR A 167 2.21 -4.69 -18.40
N PHE A 168 3.29 -4.89 -19.14
CA PHE A 168 4.01 -3.79 -19.77
C PHE A 168 3.20 -3.23 -20.97
N PRO A 169 3.24 -1.91 -21.22
CA PRO A 169 3.83 -0.86 -20.39
C PRO A 169 2.87 -0.41 -19.29
N ASP A 170 3.39 -0.23 -18.08
CA ASP A 170 2.67 0.38 -16.95
C ASP A 170 3.66 1.02 -15.98
N ARG A 171 3.14 1.83 -15.05
CA ARG A 171 3.87 2.37 -13.91
C ARG A 171 3.14 1.99 -12.64
N VAL A 172 3.90 1.52 -11.65
CA VAL A 172 3.36 1.06 -10.37
C VAL A 172 3.82 1.97 -9.24
N THR A 173 2.87 2.40 -8.41
CA THR A 173 3.14 3.08 -7.15
C THR A 173 2.88 2.12 -5.99
N VAL A 174 3.86 1.96 -5.10
CA VAL A 174 3.77 1.05 -3.94
C VAL A 174 3.65 1.87 -2.66
N LEU A 175 2.56 1.65 -1.93
CA LEU A 175 2.25 2.30 -0.67
C LEU A 175 2.24 1.28 0.45
N HIS A 176 2.64 1.70 1.65
CA HIS A 176 2.56 0.90 2.88
C HIS A 176 1.76 1.64 3.94
N LYS A 177 1.08 0.89 4.80
CA LYS A 177 0.44 1.41 6.01
C LYS A 177 0.63 0.45 7.18
N LEU A 178 0.64 1.01 8.37
CA LEU A 178 0.55 0.25 9.62
C LEU A 178 -0.86 -0.31 9.80
N VAL A 179 -0.98 -1.59 10.11
CA VAL A 179 -2.27 -2.24 10.38
C VAL A 179 -2.75 -1.94 11.80
N THR A 180 -1.81 -1.89 12.75
CA THR A 180 -2.07 -1.63 14.17
C THR A 180 -1.11 -0.57 14.69
N LYS A 181 -1.58 0.26 15.63
CA LYS A 181 -0.73 1.24 16.32
C LYS A 181 0.27 0.52 17.22
N PRO A 182 1.59 0.68 17.03
CA PRO A 182 2.58 0.02 17.88
C PRO A 182 2.66 0.70 19.25
N ASP A 183 3.20 -0.01 20.23
CA ASP A 183 3.55 0.50 21.55
C ASP A 183 5.04 0.30 21.86
N TYR A 184 5.50 0.83 23.00
CA TYR A 184 6.91 0.74 23.41
C TYR A 184 7.41 -0.67 23.74
N SER A 185 6.51 -1.65 23.83
CA SER A 185 6.86 -3.07 24.02
C SER A 185 6.88 -3.86 22.71
N SER A 186 6.48 -3.24 21.60
CA SER A 186 6.29 -3.90 20.32
C SER A 186 7.63 -4.37 19.74
N ASP A 187 7.82 -5.70 19.67
CA ASP A 187 8.93 -6.37 18.96
C ASP A 187 8.52 -6.84 17.55
N ARG A 188 7.30 -6.48 17.15
CA ARG A 188 6.65 -6.90 15.92
C ARG A 188 5.57 -5.91 15.55
N PHE A 189 5.37 -5.73 14.26
CA PHE A 189 4.26 -4.95 13.72
C PHE A 189 3.87 -5.48 12.35
N TYR A 190 2.69 -5.09 11.89
CA TYR A 190 2.10 -5.56 10.66
C TYR A 190 1.98 -4.40 9.67
N LEU A 191 2.36 -4.66 8.42
CA LEU A 191 2.17 -3.73 7.32
C LEU A 191 1.19 -4.33 6.31
N GLU A 192 0.36 -3.47 5.74
CA GLU A 192 -0.27 -3.74 4.45
C GLU A 192 0.47 -2.94 3.39
N ALA A 193 0.78 -3.59 2.27
CA ALA A 193 1.29 -2.94 1.07
C ALA A 193 0.26 -3.01 -0.05
N VAL A 194 0.17 -1.97 -0.87
CA VAL A 194 -0.67 -1.95 -2.07
C VAL A 194 0.11 -1.44 -3.26
N MET A 195 -0.03 -2.14 -4.38
CA MET A 195 0.58 -1.80 -5.65
C MET A 195 -0.49 -1.24 -6.57
N TYR A 196 -0.50 0.07 -6.79
CA TYR A 196 -1.42 0.73 -7.70
C TYR A 196 -0.84 0.79 -9.10
N SER A 197 -1.58 0.28 -10.08
CA SER A 197 -1.31 0.49 -11.51
C SER A 197 -1.81 1.87 -11.91
N GLU A 198 -0.95 2.65 -12.58
CA GLU A 198 -1.35 3.92 -13.15
C GLU A 198 -2.24 3.75 -14.37
N GLN A 199 -1.97 2.76 -15.21
CA GLN A 199 -2.76 2.53 -16.43
C GLN A 199 -4.19 2.12 -16.09
N GLN A 200 -4.38 1.26 -15.10
CA GLN A 200 -5.69 0.75 -14.70
C GLN A 200 -6.33 1.54 -13.55
N ARG A 201 -5.59 2.48 -12.95
CA ARG A 201 -6.00 3.30 -11.80
C ARG A 201 -6.65 2.51 -10.66
N ARG A 202 -6.11 1.33 -10.36
CA ARG A 202 -6.60 0.44 -9.30
C ARG A 202 -5.49 -0.46 -8.75
N PRO A 203 -5.69 -1.09 -7.57
CA PRO A 203 -4.74 -2.04 -7.02
C PRO A 203 -4.52 -3.24 -7.96
N ALA A 204 -3.27 -3.53 -8.29
CA ALA A 204 -2.82 -4.73 -9.00
C ALA A 204 -2.57 -5.90 -8.05
N ALA A 205 -2.01 -5.61 -6.87
CA ALA A 205 -1.86 -6.57 -5.79
C ALA A 205 -1.93 -5.86 -4.43
N LYS A 206 -2.21 -6.65 -3.38
CA LYS A 206 -2.08 -6.25 -1.99
C LYS A 206 -1.21 -7.27 -1.26
N CYS A 207 -0.33 -6.81 -0.40
CA CYS A 207 0.47 -7.67 0.46
C CYS A 207 0.14 -7.42 1.93
N PHE A 208 0.16 -8.47 2.74
CA PHE A 208 0.16 -8.38 4.19
C PHE A 208 1.50 -8.91 4.69
N GLU A 209 2.21 -8.11 5.48
CA GLU A 209 3.58 -8.38 5.93
C GLU A 209 3.64 -8.46 7.46
N ASP A 210 4.23 -9.54 7.97
CA ASP A 210 4.60 -9.69 9.38
C ASP A 210 6.06 -9.28 9.56
N ILE A 211 6.29 -8.15 10.25
CA ILE A 211 7.62 -7.57 10.45
C ILE A 211 8.06 -7.77 11.90
N VAL A 212 9.17 -8.47 12.07
CA VAL A 212 9.82 -8.71 13.37
C VAL A 212 11.00 -7.79 13.54
N VAL A 213 11.13 -7.20 14.71
CA VAL A 213 12.26 -6.37 15.12
C VAL A 213 13.32 -7.27 15.77
N TYR A 214 14.53 -7.21 15.23
CA TYR A 214 15.61 -8.11 15.61
C TYR A 214 16.89 -7.34 15.93
N ASP A 215 17.48 -7.61 17.09
CA ASP A 215 18.81 -7.13 17.43
C ASP A 215 19.85 -8.11 16.89
N TYR A 216 20.54 -7.70 15.82
CA TYR A 216 21.57 -8.51 15.17
C TYR A 216 22.82 -8.70 16.03
N ARG A 217 23.09 -7.80 17.00
CA ARG A 217 24.25 -7.91 17.89
C ARG A 217 23.96 -8.90 19.02
N ALA A 218 22.77 -8.83 19.59
CA ALA A 218 22.34 -9.73 20.65
C ALA A 218 21.75 -11.06 20.13
N ALA A 219 21.56 -11.18 18.81
CA ALA A 219 20.98 -12.35 18.14
C ALA A 219 19.63 -12.77 18.74
N LYS A 220 18.76 -11.79 19.02
CA LYS A 220 17.43 -12.02 19.59
C LYS A 220 16.43 -10.96 19.13
N LYS A 221 15.13 -11.25 19.30
CA LYS A 221 14.08 -10.23 19.15
C LYS A 221 14.29 -9.10 20.15
N ALA A 222 13.94 -7.89 19.75
CA ALA A 222 14.04 -6.69 20.57
C ALA A 222 12.84 -5.78 20.29
N PRO A 223 12.38 -4.99 21.27
CA PRO A 223 11.37 -3.97 21.00
C PRO A 223 11.91 -2.90 20.05
N LEU A 224 11.01 -2.19 19.39
CA LEU A 224 11.31 -0.94 18.70
C LEU A 224 11.97 0.05 19.65
N LYS A 225 12.88 0.88 19.12
CA LYS A 225 13.43 2.01 19.90
C LYS A 225 12.33 3.06 20.12
N PRO A 226 12.34 3.81 21.24
CA PRO A 226 11.28 4.78 21.55
C PRO A 226 10.97 5.76 20.41
N PHE A 227 11.99 6.36 19.78
CA PHE A 227 11.77 7.30 18.66
C PHE A 227 11.10 6.65 17.44
N MET A 228 11.30 5.35 17.22
CA MET A 228 10.65 4.62 16.14
C MET A 228 9.17 4.42 16.47
N VAL A 229 8.86 4.11 17.73
CA VAL A 229 7.47 3.98 18.19
C VAL A 229 6.75 5.30 18.07
N ASP A 230 7.37 6.40 18.50
CA ASP A 230 6.79 7.75 18.41
C ASP A 230 6.42 8.10 16.95
N GLU A 231 7.35 7.89 16.01
CA GLU A 231 7.12 8.17 14.58
C GLU A 231 6.06 7.24 13.95
N LEU A 232 6.09 5.94 14.30
CA LEU A 232 5.11 4.99 13.78
C LEU A 232 3.71 5.26 14.36
N GLN A 233 3.60 5.70 15.61
CA GLN A 233 2.34 6.13 16.21
C GLN A 233 1.79 7.38 15.52
N ALA A 234 2.64 8.39 15.27
CA ALA A 234 2.26 9.59 14.53
C ALA A 234 1.83 9.26 13.09
N THR A 235 2.56 8.37 12.42
CA THR A 235 2.20 7.87 11.09
C THR A 235 0.85 7.14 11.10
N TYR A 236 0.60 6.29 12.10
CA TYR A 236 -0.69 5.61 12.25
C TYR A 236 -1.85 6.60 12.46
N ASP A 237 -1.67 7.60 13.31
CA ASP A 237 -2.71 8.61 13.56
C ASP A 237 -3.01 9.42 12.28
N LEU A 238 -1.97 9.75 11.51
CA LEU A 238 -2.12 10.42 10.21
C LEU A 238 -2.86 9.54 9.19
N GLN A 239 -2.65 8.22 9.18
CA GLN A 239 -3.43 7.30 8.33
C GLN A 239 -4.92 7.38 8.65
N GLU A 240 -5.28 7.39 9.93
CA GLU A 240 -6.67 7.45 10.38
C GLU A 240 -7.32 8.82 10.08
N GLU A 241 -6.55 9.90 10.19
CA GLU A 241 -6.99 11.24 9.77
C GLU A 241 -7.24 11.29 8.26
N LYS A 242 -6.24 10.91 7.45
CA LYS A 242 -6.33 10.95 5.98
C LYS A 242 -7.41 10.03 5.43
N LYS A 243 -7.68 8.92 6.12
CA LYS A 243 -8.81 8.04 5.80
C LYS A 243 -10.15 8.77 5.90
N LYS A 244 -10.39 9.46 7.01
CA LYS A 244 -11.62 10.23 7.23
C LYS A 244 -11.74 11.37 6.22
N GLU A 245 -10.64 12.07 5.93
CA GLU A 245 -10.63 13.13 4.92
C GLU A 245 -10.98 12.61 3.52
N ALA A 246 -10.39 11.48 3.12
CA ALA A 246 -10.65 10.86 1.81
C ALA A 246 -12.09 10.33 1.71
N GLU A 247 -12.62 9.71 2.76
CA GLU A 247 -14.02 9.27 2.83
C GLU A 247 -14.99 10.44 2.69
N LYS A 248 -14.77 11.51 3.47
CA LYS A 248 -15.55 12.75 3.37
C LYS A 248 -15.49 13.31 1.95
N LYS A 249 -14.30 13.36 1.35
CA LYS A 249 -14.14 13.96 0.02
C LYS A 249 -14.86 13.17 -1.06
N VAL A 250 -14.84 11.84 -0.97
CA VAL A 250 -15.58 10.99 -1.90
C VAL A 250 -17.09 11.12 -1.69
N ALA A 251 -17.57 11.22 -0.45
CA ALA A 251 -18.99 11.50 -0.17
C ALA A 251 -19.44 12.83 -0.78
N GLU A 252 -18.67 13.91 -0.62
CA GLU A 252 -18.95 15.22 -1.24
C GLU A 252 -19.07 15.12 -2.77
N LEU A 253 -18.20 14.34 -3.42
CA LEU A 253 -18.24 14.14 -4.88
C LEU A 253 -19.46 13.32 -5.31
N GLN A 254 -19.85 12.32 -4.52
CA GLN A 254 -21.03 11.50 -4.76
C GLN A 254 -22.33 12.30 -4.60
N GLU A 255 -22.43 13.12 -3.55
CA GLU A 255 -23.56 14.03 -3.34
C GLU A 255 -23.65 15.06 -4.46
N PHE A 256 -22.51 15.63 -4.88
CA PHE A 256 -22.47 16.58 -5.98
C PHE A 256 -22.99 15.99 -7.30
N VAL A 257 -22.53 14.79 -7.68
CA VAL A 257 -23.00 14.18 -8.93
C VAL A 257 -24.49 13.83 -8.86
N GLN A 258 -24.98 13.40 -7.69
CA GLN A 258 -26.40 13.15 -7.47
C GLN A 258 -27.24 14.42 -7.66
N GLN A 259 -26.82 15.55 -7.06
CA GLN A 259 -27.52 16.83 -7.22
C GLN A 259 -27.57 17.29 -8.68
N VAL A 260 -26.50 17.05 -9.44
CA VAL A 260 -26.46 17.40 -10.87
C VAL A 260 -27.45 16.53 -11.66
N GLU A 261 -27.45 15.22 -11.43
CA GLU A 261 -28.37 14.27 -12.08
C GLU A 261 -29.84 14.60 -11.74
N ASP A 262 -30.15 14.89 -10.48
CA ASP A 262 -31.51 15.23 -10.04
C ASP A 262 -31.99 16.54 -10.67
N SER A 263 -31.12 17.56 -10.75
CA SER A 263 -31.46 18.86 -11.35
C SER A 263 -31.80 18.78 -12.84
N ALA A 264 -31.24 17.79 -13.55
CA ALA A 264 -31.52 17.53 -14.95
C ALA A 264 -32.85 16.78 -15.16
N GLY A 265 -33.31 16.01 -14.17
CA GLY A 265 -34.60 15.32 -14.22
C GLY A 265 -35.80 16.23 -13.95
N THR A 266 -35.57 17.39 -13.32
CA THR A 266 -36.59 18.40 -13.00
C THR A 266 -36.72 19.53 -14.02
N ALA A 267 -35.89 19.56 -15.07
CA ALA A 267 -35.85 20.59 -16.11
C ALA A 267 -36.39 20.07 -17.46
#